data_AF-A0AAW0QL14-F1
#
_entry.id   AF-A0AAW0QL14-F1
#
_cell.length_a   1.000
_cell.length_b   1.000
_cell.length_c   1.000
_cell.angle_alpha   90.00
_cell.angle_beta   90.00
_cell.angle_gamma   90.00
#
_symmetry.space_group_name_H-M   'P 1'
#
loop_
_entity.id
_entity.type
_entity.pdbx_description
1 polymer ?
#
loop_
_entity_poly.entity_id
_entity_poly.type
_entity_poly.pdbx_seq_one_letter_code
_entity_poly.pdbx_strand_id
1 'polypeptide(L)'
;MRNGLMGSHDYVQTLRGQTLRFPDFDHLLHGWPRSISPYYETLKEIHEEELKQLLGLGTKRLEAAIAAEFSLNAATWLYIWDNETDSPEFNEEVGLSWEAGEKFRAETSGHIKAYLADNSPRDHQKILRAERISSILASFNPVGEAAAFRMTRGQRALFMRQLLRFVDATGDEQRSELSGVAPSIAEYLQTRMGTSGVETISACTELAVLYHEHQDLQVAMDKSYEIVKASVSRLESASARLLERYPDRRADLEAFIAGVKTMCTGNIEWSVRNNRYNLGFTKCDGTAEIVI
;
A
#
# COMPACT_ATOMS: atom_id res chain seq x y z
N MET A 1 1.85 39.61 -0.95
CA MET A 1 2.77 38.69 -0.26
C MET A 1 2.59 37.33 -0.92
N ARG A 2 3.63 36.80 -1.55
CA ARG A 2 3.57 35.48 -2.21
C ARG A 2 3.49 34.44 -1.10
N ASN A 3 2.42 33.63 -1.06
CA ASN A 3 2.36 32.43 -0.24
C ASN A 3 3.55 31.56 -0.68
N GLY A 4 4.61 31.53 0.13
CA GLY A 4 5.73 30.63 -0.09
C GLY A 4 5.21 29.21 0.09
N LEU A 5 5.13 28.45 -1.01
CA LEU A 5 4.87 27.02 -0.95
C LEU A 5 6.00 26.39 -0.15
N MET A 6 5.70 25.87 1.03
CA MET A 6 6.66 25.14 1.84
C MET A 6 7.00 23.81 1.15
N GLY A 7 8.28 23.43 1.16
CA GLY A 7 8.68 22.11 0.71
C GLY A 7 8.29 21.03 1.73
N SER A 8 8.25 19.77 1.31
CA SER A 8 7.98 18.62 2.20
C SER A 8 8.90 18.57 3.43
N HIS A 9 10.17 18.99 3.28
CA HIS A 9 11.12 19.10 4.39
C HIS A 9 10.76 20.18 5.42
N ASP A 10 10.22 21.31 4.96
CA ASP A 10 9.79 22.41 5.84
C ASP A 10 8.55 22.01 6.65
N TYR A 11 7.65 21.21 6.06
CA TYR A 11 6.49 20.66 6.76
C TYR A 11 6.88 19.83 7.97
N VAL A 12 7.83 18.91 7.81
CA VAL A 12 8.30 18.04 8.90
C VAL A 12 8.83 18.85 10.09
N GLN A 13 9.52 19.97 9.84
CA GLN A 13 10.02 20.81 10.92
C GLN A 13 8.90 21.50 11.70
N THR A 14 7.79 21.86 11.05
CA THR A 14 6.63 22.46 11.73
C THR A 14 5.86 21.48 12.61
N LEU A 15 5.96 20.18 12.35
CA LEU A 15 5.30 19.14 13.13
C LEU A 15 6.00 18.88 14.47
N ARG A 16 7.30 19.19 14.56
CA ARG A 16 8.10 18.90 15.76
C ARG A 16 7.57 19.63 16.99
N GLY A 17 7.37 18.89 18.07
CA GLY A 17 6.84 19.33 19.36
C GLY A 17 5.31 19.33 19.44
N GLN A 18 4.59 19.00 18.37
CA GLN A 18 3.14 18.86 18.42
C GLN A 18 2.77 17.49 19.00
N THR A 19 1.76 17.48 19.88
CA THR A 19 1.14 16.25 20.37
C THR A 19 -0.02 15.89 19.46
N LEU A 20 -0.05 14.65 19.01
CA LEU A 20 -1.12 14.09 18.19
C LEU A 20 -1.85 13.01 18.97
N ARG A 21 -3.15 13.22 19.22
CA ARG A 21 -4.03 12.20 19.79
C ARG A 21 -4.69 11.41 18.67
N PHE A 22 -4.56 10.10 18.74
CA PHE A 22 -5.21 9.19 17.82
C PHE A 22 -6.69 9.01 18.17
N PRO A 23 -7.58 8.98 17.17
CA PRO A 23 -9.00 8.77 17.39
C PRO A 23 -9.31 7.30 17.73
N ASP A 24 -10.52 7.06 18.21
CA ASP A 24 -11.00 5.73 18.60
C ASP A 24 -11.39 4.89 17.36
N PHE A 25 -10.40 4.24 16.77
CA PHE A 25 -10.58 3.28 15.68
C PHE A 25 -11.10 1.93 16.18
N ASP A 26 -10.83 1.57 17.43
CA ASP A 26 -11.32 0.33 18.04
C ASP A 26 -12.85 0.33 18.14
N HIS A 27 -13.44 1.46 18.53
CA HIS A 27 -14.89 1.66 18.51
C HIS A 27 -15.45 1.75 17.09
N LEU A 28 -14.78 2.48 16.19
CA LEU A 28 -15.26 2.67 14.81
C LEU A 28 -15.42 1.34 14.06
N LEU A 29 -14.49 0.40 14.27
CA LEU A 29 -14.50 -0.92 13.63
C LEU A 29 -15.07 -2.01 14.53
N HIS A 30 -15.81 -1.63 15.57
CA HIS A 30 -16.42 -2.57 16.48
C HIS A 30 -17.35 -3.53 15.72
N GLY A 31 -17.16 -4.83 15.94
CA GLY A 31 -17.93 -5.89 15.29
C GLY A 31 -17.40 -6.35 13.93
N TRP A 32 -16.33 -5.74 13.40
CA TRP A 32 -15.63 -6.27 12.23
C TRP A 32 -14.79 -7.50 12.62
N PRO A 33 -14.67 -8.51 11.73
CA PRO A 33 -13.87 -9.68 11.99
C PRO A 33 -12.39 -9.32 12.15
N ARG A 34 -11.72 -9.94 13.14
CA ARG A 34 -10.29 -9.83 13.38
C ARG A 34 -9.70 -11.25 13.41
N SER A 35 -8.64 -11.50 12.66
CA SER A 35 -7.99 -12.82 12.65
C SER A 35 -6.53 -12.75 12.24
N ILE A 36 -5.72 -13.63 12.79
CA ILE A 36 -4.36 -13.91 12.34
C ILE A 36 -4.35 -15.33 11.77
N SER A 37 -3.66 -15.52 10.63
CA SER A 37 -3.50 -16.85 10.05
C SER A 37 -2.77 -17.77 11.04
N PRO A 38 -3.22 -19.01 11.27
CA PRO A 38 -2.48 -19.97 12.10
C PRO A 38 -1.12 -20.34 11.52
N TYR A 39 -0.88 -20.02 10.25
CA TYR A 39 0.39 -20.24 9.55
C TYR A 39 1.29 -19.01 9.53
N TYR A 40 0.93 -17.92 10.23
CA TYR A 40 1.63 -16.64 10.16
C TYR A 40 3.13 -16.76 10.40
N GLU A 41 3.55 -17.37 11.52
CA GLU A 41 4.98 -17.49 11.87
C GLU A 41 5.75 -18.30 10.81
N THR A 42 5.18 -19.42 10.36
CA THR A 42 5.80 -20.23 9.29
C THR A 42 5.89 -19.48 7.97
N LEU A 43 4.85 -18.74 7.58
CA LEU A 43 4.86 -17.93 6.37
C LEU A 43 5.88 -16.79 6.47
N LYS A 44 6.00 -16.16 7.64
CA LYS A 44 6.98 -15.11 7.92
C LYS A 44 8.41 -15.64 7.74
N GLU A 45 8.75 -16.76 8.38
CA GLU A 45 10.08 -17.37 8.26
C GLU A 45 10.45 -17.71 6.81
N ILE A 46 9.53 -18.36 6.08
CA ILE A 46 9.75 -18.70 4.66
C ILE A 46 9.96 -17.42 3.84
N HIS A 47 9.11 -16.41 4.06
CA HIS A 47 9.16 -15.18 3.30
C HIS A 47 10.43 -14.36 3.56
N GLU A 48 10.89 -14.29 4.81
CA GLU A 48 12.14 -13.60 5.14
C GLU A 48 13.36 -14.27 4.49
N GLU A 49 13.40 -15.60 4.41
CA GLU A 49 14.46 -16.32 3.71
C GLU A 49 14.43 -16.06 2.19
N GLU A 50 13.25 -16.01 1.58
CA GLU A 50 13.10 -15.62 0.17
C GLU A 50 13.60 -14.19 -0.07
N LEU A 51 13.26 -13.25 0.82
CA LEU A 51 13.72 -11.86 0.74
C LEU A 51 15.24 -11.74 0.86
N LYS A 52 15.88 -12.49 1.77
CA LYS A 52 17.33 -12.50 1.93
C LYS A 52 18.03 -12.94 0.64
N GLN A 53 17.49 -13.95 -0.04
CA GLN A 53 18.03 -14.44 -1.32
C GLN A 53 17.84 -13.42 -2.44
N LEU A 54 16.70 -12.75 -2.48
CA LEU A 54 16.31 -11.83 -3.53
C LEU A 54 16.99 -10.46 -3.44
N LEU A 55 17.07 -9.89 -2.24
CA LEU A 55 17.55 -8.52 -2.00
C LEU A 55 19.00 -8.47 -1.53
N GLY A 56 19.58 -9.61 -1.14
CA GLY A 56 20.92 -9.71 -0.58
C GLY A 56 20.98 -9.30 0.90
N LEU A 57 21.83 -9.99 1.66
CA LEU A 57 22.02 -9.76 3.09
C LEU A 57 22.58 -8.36 3.38
N GLY A 58 22.07 -7.71 4.43
CA GLY A 58 22.56 -6.42 4.92
C GLY A 58 22.24 -5.22 4.02
N THR A 59 21.30 -5.35 3.08
CA THR A 59 20.86 -4.22 2.27
C THR A 59 19.75 -3.44 2.97
N LYS A 60 19.72 -2.11 2.79
CA LYS A 60 18.62 -1.25 3.28
C LYS A 60 17.25 -1.70 2.77
N ARG A 61 17.21 -2.26 1.55
CA ARG A 61 16.00 -2.83 0.95
C ARG A 61 15.49 -4.03 1.76
N LEU A 62 16.40 -4.93 2.14
CA LEU A 62 16.06 -6.08 2.99
C LEU A 62 15.59 -5.63 4.37
N GLU A 63 16.29 -4.67 4.99
CA GLU A 63 15.90 -4.11 6.29
C GLU A 63 14.49 -3.50 6.25
N ALA A 64 14.20 -2.69 5.23
CA ALA A 64 12.89 -2.09 5.04
C ALA A 64 11.79 -3.13 4.79
N ALA A 65 12.06 -4.15 3.97
CA ALA A 65 11.11 -5.22 3.68
C ALA A 65 10.80 -6.09 4.92
N ILE A 66 11.82 -6.44 5.72
CA ILE A 66 11.64 -7.18 6.97
C ILE A 66 10.87 -6.32 7.99
N ALA A 67 11.21 -5.04 8.14
CA ALA A 67 10.51 -4.14 9.06
C ALA A 67 9.03 -3.93 8.69
N ALA A 68 8.67 -4.08 7.42
CA ALA A 68 7.29 -4.03 6.95
C ALA A 68 6.50 -5.31 7.27
N GLU A 69 7.13 -6.45 7.59
CA GLU A 69 6.46 -7.70 8.03
C GLU A 69 5.25 -8.14 7.16
N PHE A 70 5.28 -7.90 5.86
CA PHE A 70 4.26 -8.43 4.96
C PHE A 70 4.50 -9.92 4.72
N SER A 71 3.54 -10.79 5.08
CA SER A 71 3.63 -12.24 4.83
C SER A 71 3.01 -12.66 3.49
N LEU A 72 2.67 -11.70 2.63
CA LEU A 72 2.05 -11.93 1.33
C LEU A 72 2.92 -11.35 0.23
N ASN A 73 3.46 -12.21 -0.64
CA ASN A 73 4.39 -11.83 -1.71
C ASN A 73 3.91 -10.65 -2.59
N ALA A 74 2.60 -10.53 -2.84
CA ALA A 74 2.04 -9.43 -3.61
C ALA A 74 2.10 -8.09 -2.86
N ALA A 75 1.82 -8.08 -1.55
CA ALA A 75 1.91 -6.87 -0.72
C ALA A 75 3.37 -6.46 -0.52
N THR A 76 4.26 -7.43 -0.31
CA THR A 76 5.70 -7.19 -0.23
C THR A 76 6.25 -6.64 -1.54
N TRP A 77 5.81 -7.18 -2.69
CA TRP A 77 6.21 -6.67 -4.00
C TRP A 77 5.78 -5.21 -4.20
N LEU A 78 4.51 -4.89 -3.94
CA LEU A 78 4.02 -3.51 -4.02
C LEU A 78 4.91 -2.59 -3.21
N TYR A 79 5.23 -2.98 -1.97
CA TYR A 79 6.05 -2.17 -1.07
C TYR A 79 7.50 -2.00 -1.53
N ILE A 80 8.18 -3.08 -1.93
CA ILE A 80 9.57 -3.02 -2.41
C ILE A 80 9.64 -2.19 -3.70
N TRP A 81 8.65 -2.36 -4.58
CA TRP A 81 8.62 -1.68 -5.87
C TRP A 81 8.34 -0.18 -5.72
N ASP A 82 7.39 0.19 -4.85
CA ASP A 82 7.03 1.60 -4.57
C ASP A 82 8.22 2.41 -4.05
N ASN A 83 9.02 1.80 -3.16
CA ASN A 83 10.24 2.37 -2.62
C ASN A 83 11.27 2.81 -3.69
N GLU A 84 11.26 2.19 -4.87
CA GLU A 84 12.16 2.59 -5.96
C GLU A 84 11.71 3.88 -6.64
N THR A 85 10.42 4.20 -6.59
CA THR A 85 9.84 5.38 -7.26
C THR A 85 9.66 6.57 -6.34
N ASP A 86 9.44 6.35 -5.04
CA ASP A 86 9.12 7.40 -4.05
C ASP A 86 10.35 7.88 -3.24
N SER A 87 11.45 7.12 -3.26
CA SER A 87 12.57 7.35 -2.36
C SER A 87 13.91 7.28 -3.09
N PRO A 88 14.53 8.45 -3.31
CA PRO A 88 15.88 8.56 -3.88
C PRO A 88 16.95 7.80 -3.07
N GLU A 89 16.67 7.45 -1.81
CA GLU A 89 17.57 6.63 -0.99
C GLU A 89 17.71 5.19 -1.52
N PHE A 90 16.64 4.64 -2.10
CA PHE A 90 16.68 3.31 -2.69
C PHE A 90 17.13 3.38 -4.15
N ASN A 91 16.60 4.35 -4.91
CA ASN A 91 16.93 4.49 -6.32
C ASN A 91 16.97 5.95 -6.75
N GLU A 92 18.16 6.56 -6.64
CA GLU A 92 18.35 7.99 -6.93
C GLU A 92 17.96 8.35 -8.37
N GLU A 93 18.33 7.52 -9.35
CA GLU A 93 18.03 7.77 -10.77
C GLU A 93 16.52 7.73 -11.03
N VAL A 94 15.83 6.69 -10.54
CA VAL A 94 14.38 6.53 -10.73
C VAL A 94 13.60 7.57 -9.92
N GLY A 95 13.96 7.79 -8.66
CA GLY A 95 13.25 8.69 -7.74
C GLY A 95 13.37 10.18 -8.10
N LEU A 96 14.48 10.60 -8.71
CA LEU A 96 14.71 12.02 -9.06
C LEU A 96 14.44 12.37 -10.52
N SER A 97 14.25 11.39 -11.41
CA SER A 97 14.04 11.63 -12.84
C SER A 97 12.72 11.06 -13.32
N TRP A 98 11.85 11.94 -13.83
CA TRP A 98 10.60 11.55 -14.49
C TRP A 98 10.85 10.54 -15.63
N GLU A 99 11.86 10.78 -16.46
CA GLU A 99 12.15 9.93 -17.62
C GLU A 99 12.62 8.54 -17.20
N ALA A 100 13.46 8.45 -16.15
CA ALA A 100 13.92 7.18 -15.62
C ALA A 100 12.77 6.43 -14.92
N GLY A 101 11.93 7.14 -14.16
CA GLY A 101 10.70 6.60 -13.56
C GLY A 101 9.74 6.03 -14.60
N GLU A 102 9.51 6.76 -15.69
CA GLU A 102 8.62 6.32 -16.77
C GLU A 102 9.16 5.08 -17.47
N LYS A 103 10.47 5.03 -17.73
CA LYS A 103 11.13 3.85 -18.29
C LYS A 103 10.99 2.65 -17.35
N PHE A 104 11.23 2.82 -16.05
CA PHE A 104 11.10 1.77 -15.05
C PHE A 104 9.66 1.24 -14.95
N ARG A 105 8.66 2.13 -14.97
CA ARG A 105 7.23 1.75 -15.04
C ARG A 105 6.88 0.97 -16.31
N ALA A 106 7.42 1.38 -17.45
CA ALA A 106 7.20 0.69 -18.73
C ALA A 106 7.79 -0.73 -18.73
N GLU A 107 9.02 -0.89 -18.22
CA GLU A 107 9.67 -2.19 -18.05
C GLU A 107 8.89 -3.10 -17.09
N THR A 108 8.46 -2.54 -15.95
CA THR A 108 7.61 -3.23 -14.96
C THR A 108 6.30 -3.70 -15.59
N SER A 109 5.60 -2.82 -16.30
CA SER A 109 4.35 -3.13 -16.98
C SER A 109 4.53 -4.22 -18.03
N GLY A 110 5.64 -4.21 -18.77
CA GLY A 110 6.00 -5.27 -19.71
C GLY A 110 6.17 -6.62 -19.01
N HIS A 111 6.88 -6.64 -17.88
CA HIS A 111 7.14 -7.84 -17.09
C HIS A 111 5.86 -8.45 -16.50
N ILE A 112 4.98 -7.61 -15.94
CA ILE A 112 3.66 -8.04 -15.42
C ILE A 112 2.82 -8.69 -16.54
N LYS A 113 2.76 -8.03 -17.70
CA LYS A 113 2.00 -8.54 -18.86
C LYS A 113 2.55 -9.89 -19.33
N ALA A 114 3.87 -10.08 -19.33
CA ALA A 114 4.49 -11.33 -19.75
C ALA A 114 4.06 -12.52 -18.87
N TYR A 115 3.97 -12.33 -17.56
CA TYR A 115 3.53 -13.40 -16.63
C TYR A 115 2.04 -13.72 -16.72
N LEU A 116 1.20 -12.68 -16.81
CA LEU A 116 -0.25 -12.78 -16.62
C LEU A 116 -1.04 -12.95 -17.93
N ALA A 117 -0.40 -12.84 -19.09
CA ALA A 117 -1.02 -13.04 -20.40
C ALA A 117 -1.60 -14.47 -20.58
N ASP A 118 -2.50 -14.60 -21.54
CA ASP A 118 -3.18 -15.87 -21.85
C ASP A 118 -2.22 -16.98 -22.29
N ASN A 119 -1.06 -16.60 -22.86
CA ASN A 119 0.03 -17.49 -23.23
C ASN A 119 1.21 -17.35 -22.24
N SER A 120 0.93 -17.46 -20.94
CA SER A 120 1.98 -17.51 -19.90
C SER A 120 3.08 -18.47 -20.38
N PRO A 121 4.36 -18.05 -20.46
CA PRO A 121 5.38 -18.82 -21.16
C PRO A 121 5.55 -20.18 -20.49
N ARG A 122 5.03 -21.27 -21.10
CA ARG A 122 5.20 -22.63 -20.55
C ARG A 122 6.67 -23.05 -20.43
N ASP A 123 7.58 -22.29 -21.04
CA ASP A 123 9.03 -22.43 -20.97
C ASP A 123 9.66 -21.58 -19.84
N HIS A 124 9.04 -21.56 -18.65
CA HIS A 124 9.48 -20.82 -17.45
C HIS A 124 10.95 -21.02 -17.03
N GLN A 125 11.66 -22.01 -17.60
CA GLN A 125 13.10 -22.19 -17.36
C GLN A 125 14.03 -21.29 -18.19
N LYS A 126 13.56 -20.65 -19.28
CA LYS A 126 14.46 -19.96 -20.22
C LYS A 126 14.34 -18.44 -20.30
N ILE A 127 13.23 -17.83 -19.87
CA ILE A 127 12.94 -16.43 -20.28
C ILE A 127 13.12 -15.39 -19.16
N LEU A 128 12.98 -15.73 -17.86
CA LEU A 128 12.93 -14.70 -16.79
C LEU A 128 13.79 -15.04 -15.55
N ARG A 129 14.92 -15.74 -15.73
CA ARG A 129 15.89 -15.85 -14.63
C ARG A 129 16.45 -14.45 -14.33
N ALA A 130 16.56 -14.13 -13.05
CA ALA A 130 17.07 -12.88 -12.45
C ALA A 130 18.46 -12.42 -12.95
N GLU A 131 19.07 -13.17 -13.87
CA GLU A 131 20.36 -12.88 -14.52
C GLU A 131 20.27 -11.83 -15.63
N ARG A 132 19.07 -11.40 -16.07
CA ARG A 132 18.87 -10.45 -17.19
C ARG A 132 17.98 -9.23 -16.91
N ILE A 133 17.39 -9.14 -15.73
CA ILE A 133 16.52 -8.03 -15.30
C ILE A 133 16.95 -7.58 -13.90
N SER A 134 16.67 -6.34 -13.52
CA SER A 134 17.01 -5.87 -12.17
C SER A 134 16.36 -6.75 -11.10
N SER A 135 17.01 -6.88 -9.94
CA SER A 135 16.50 -7.65 -8.79
C SER A 135 15.09 -7.20 -8.37
N ILE A 136 14.75 -5.93 -8.59
CA ILE A 136 13.42 -5.40 -8.33
C ILE A 136 12.37 -5.93 -9.31
N LEU A 137 12.65 -5.97 -10.61
CA LEU A 137 11.72 -6.59 -11.56
C LEU A 137 11.57 -8.09 -11.27
N ALA A 138 12.67 -8.75 -10.91
CA ALA A 138 12.64 -10.16 -10.51
C ALA A 138 11.83 -10.41 -9.23
N SER A 139 11.67 -9.42 -8.35
CA SER A 139 10.85 -9.54 -7.15
C SER A 139 9.37 -9.82 -7.43
N PHE A 140 8.89 -9.54 -8.65
CA PHE A 140 7.54 -9.88 -9.08
C PHE A 140 7.37 -11.37 -9.43
N ASN A 141 8.46 -12.11 -9.71
CA ASN A 141 8.38 -13.47 -10.23
C ASN A 141 7.52 -14.40 -9.37
N PRO A 142 7.70 -14.47 -8.03
CA PRO A 142 6.87 -15.35 -7.18
C PRO A 142 5.39 -14.99 -7.22
N VAL A 143 5.06 -13.71 -7.40
CA VAL A 143 3.68 -13.20 -7.52
C VAL A 143 3.08 -13.64 -8.85
N GLY A 144 3.82 -13.42 -9.95
CA GLY A 144 3.42 -13.82 -11.29
C GLY A 144 3.22 -15.32 -11.45
N GLU A 145 4.14 -16.14 -10.92
CA GLU A 145 4.08 -17.60 -10.95
C GLU A 145 2.87 -18.14 -10.16
N ALA A 146 2.65 -17.63 -8.95
CA ALA A 146 1.50 -18.02 -8.14
C ALA A 146 0.17 -17.66 -8.82
N ALA A 147 0.07 -16.47 -9.40
CA ALA A 147 -1.11 -16.03 -10.14
C ALA A 147 -1.35 -16.87 -11.41
N ALA A 148 -0.30 -17.15 -12.18
CA ALA A 148 -0.37 -18.00 -13.37
C ALA A 148 -0.88 -19.41 -13.05
N PHE A 149 -0.41 -20.00 -11.94
CA PHE A 149 -0.77 -21.35 -11.51
C PHE A 149 -2.17 -21.45 -10.89
N ARG A 150 -2.57 -20.48 -10.05
CA ARG A 150 -3.76 -20.61 -9.18
C ARG A 150 -5.00 -19.87 -9.66
N MET A 151 -4.85 -18.83 -10.48
CA MET A 151 -5.97 -17.98 -10.88
C MET A 151 -6.54 -18.40 -12.25
N THR A 152 -7.87 -18.30 -12.39
CA THR A 152 -8.55 -18.40 -13.69
C THR A 152 -8.16 -17.25 -14.61
N ARG A 153 -8.45 -17.38 -15.92
CA ARG A 153 -8.21 -16.30 -16.92
C ARG A 153 -8.83 -14.96 -16.50
N GLY A 154 -10.09 -14.98 -16.05
CA GLY A 154 -10.79 -13.77 -15.61
C GLY A 154 -10.16 -13.13 -14.37
N GLN A 155 -9.73 -13.95 -13.40
CA GLN A 155 -9.02 -13.48 -12.21
C GLN A 155 -7.65 -12.89 -12.55
N ARG A 156 -6.87 -13.53 -13.42
CA ARG A 156 -5.58 -12.98 -13.88
C ARG A 156 -5.74 -11.67 -14.64
N ALA A 157 -6.75 -11.56 -15.51
CA ALA A 157 -7.02 -10.33 -16.24
C ALA A 157 -7.43 -9.18 -15.30
N LEU A 158 -8.24 -9.47 -14.27
CA LEU A 158 -8.57 -8.52 -13.22
C LEU A 158 -7.32 -8.12 -12.43
N PHE A 159 -6.52 -9.08 -11.98
CA PHE A 159 -5.30 -8.84 -11.21
C PHE A 159 -4.28 -8.01 -11.99
N MET A 160 -4.01 -8.37 -13.25
CA MET A 160 -3.16 -7.61 -14.17
C MET A 160 -3.64 -6.17 -14.32
N ARG A 161 -4.96 -5.95 -14.49
CA ARG A 161 -5.52 -4.60 -14.60
C ARG A 161 -5.28 -3.77 -13.35
N GLN A 162 -5.41 -4.36 -12.15
CA GLN A 162 -5.16 -3.64 -10.90
C GLN A 162 -3.67 -3.33 -10.70
N LEU A 163 -2.77 -4.26 -11.03
CA LEU A 163 -1.33 -4.04 -10.96
C LEU A 163 -0.86 -2.95 -11.92
N LEU A 164 -1.35 -2.94 -13.16
CA LEU A 164 -1.02 -1.90 -14.14
C LEU A 164 -1.55 -0.53 -13.69
N ARG A 165 -2.78 -0.49 -13.15
CA ARG A 165 -3.33 0.75 -12.58
C ARG A 165 -2.47 1.29 -11.43
N PHE A 166 -1.96 0.41 -10.56
CA PHE A 166 -1.04 0.81 -9.49
C PHE A 166 0.24 1.42 -10.07
N VAL A 167 0.90 0.72 -11.00
CA VAL A 167 2.13 1.21 -11.67
C VAL A 167 1.91 2.54 -12.39
N ASP A 168 0.76 2.73 -13.06
CA ASP A 168 0.46 3.99 -13.73
C ASP A 168 0.25 5.13 -12.71
N ALA A 169 -0.48 4.86 -11.64
CA ALA A 169 -0.82 5.88 -10.63
C ALA A 169 0.39 6.34 -9.81
N THR A 170 1.43 5.52 -9.63
CA THR A 170 2.69 5.98 -9.00
C THR A 170 3.45 6.96 -9.88
N GLY A 171 3.17 6.97 -11.19
CA GLY A 171 3.58 8.07 -12.08
C GLY A 171 2.89 9.39 -11.71
N ASP A 172 1.61 9.38 -11.36
CA ASP A 172 0.92 10.59 -10.92
C ASP A 172 1.48 11.08 -9.56
N GLU A 173 1.79 10.18 -8.62
CA GLU A 173 2.46 10.54 -7.35
C GLU A 173 3.85 11.14 -7.59
N GLN A 174 4.72 10.45 -8.33
CA GLN A 174 6.06 10.93 -8.64
C GLN A 174 6.03 12.29 -9.34
N ARG A 175 5.08 12.51 -10.27
CA ARG A 175 4.91 13.80 -10.94
C ARG A 175 4.53 14.90 -9.95
N SER A 176 3.62 14.60 -9.01
CA SER A 176 3.24 15.53 -7.95
C SER A 176 4.42 15.88 -7.07
N GLU A 177 5.22 14.90 -6.66
CA GLU A 177 6.41 15.10 -5.81
C GLU A 177 7.49 15.94 -6.51
N LEU A 178 7.84 15.57 -7.75
CA LEU A 178 8.83 16.30 -8.55
C LEU A 178 8.40 17.74 -8.88
N SER A 179 7.09 18.04 -8.83
CA SER A 179 6.58 19.41 -9.01
C SER A 179 6.93 20.33 -7.84
N GLY A 180 7.21 19.77 -6.66
CA GLY A 180 7.42 20.53 -5.42
C GLY A 180 6.17 21.23 -4.89
N VAL A 181 4.99 20.95 -5.45
CA VAL A 181 3.70 21.54 -5.05
C VAL A 181 2.83 20.47 -4.42
N ALA A 182 2.28 20.77 -3.24
CA ALA A 182 1.31 19.88 -2.59
C ALA A 182 0.01 19.81 -3.42
N PRO A 183 -0.54 18.61 -3.67
CA PRO A 183 -1.82 18.46 -4.35
C PRO A 183 -2.97 18.94 -3.47
N SER A 184 -4.10 19.32 -4.08
CA SER A 184 -5.36 19.46 -3.33
C SER A 184 -5.85 18.11 -2.82
N ILE A 185 -6.77 18.10 -1.84
CA ILE A 185 -7.41 16.86 -1.35
C ILE A 185 -8.02 16.05 -2.50
N ALA A 186 -8.70 16.71 -3.45
CA ALA A 186 -9.36 16.01 -4.55
C ALA A 186 -8.37 15.33 -5.49
N GLU A 187 -7.28 16.02 -5.86
CA GLU A 187 -6.21 15.47 -6.70
C GLU A 187 -5.51 14.31 -5.98
N TYR A 188 -5.19 14.50 -4.70
CA TYR A 188 -4.60 13.49 -3.86
C TYR A 188 -5.46 12.22 -3.77
N LEU A 189 -6.75 12.36 -3.45
CA LEU A 189 -7.66 11.21 -3.35
C LEU A 189 -7.77 10.45 -4.67
N GLN A 190 -7.77 11.14 -5.80
CA GLN A 190 -7.85 10.49 -7.11
C GLN A 190 -6.60 9.65 -7.41
N THR A 191 -5.41 10.18 -7.13
CA THR A 191 -4.14 9.45 -7.28
C THR A 191 -4.06 8.26 -6.32
N ARG A 192 -4.41 8.45 -5.04
CA ARG A 192 -4.36 7.38 -4.02
C ARG A 192 -5.30 6.21 -4.29
N MET A 193 -6.43 6.43 -4.97
CA MET A 193 -7.30 5.34 -5.41
C MET A 193 -6.60 4.38 -6.39
N GLY A 194 -5.46 4.77 -6.97
CA GLY A 194 -4.60 3.91 -7.79
C GLY A 194 -3.39 3.34 -7.03
N THR A 195 -2.73 4.12 -6.19
CA THR A 195 -1.43 3.78 -5.56
C THR A 195 -1.51 3.13 -4.18
N SER A 196 -2.66 3.17 -3.51
CA SER A 196 -2.82 2.63 -2.15
C SER A 196 -2.66 1.11 -2.04
N GLY A 197 -2.65 0.39 -3.17
CA GLY A 197 -2.58 -1.09 -3.21
C GLY A 197 -3.80 -1.82 -2.64
N VAL A 198 -4.68 -1.13 -1.89
CA VAL A 198 -5.90 -1.63 -1.26
C VAL A 198 -6.77 -0.41 -0.93
N GLU A 199 -8.09 -0.49 -1.03
CA GLU A 199 -9.08 0.40 -0.37
C GLU A 199 -8.93 0.46 1.19
N THR A 200 -7.74 0.24 1.76
CA THR A 200 -7.52 -0.09 3.19
C THR A 200 -6.38 0.70 3.86
N ILE A 201 -5.44 1.31 3.13
CA ILE A 201 -4.28 2.03 3.72
C ILE A 201 -4.38 3.55 3.50
N SER A 202 -5.56 4.13 3.74
CA SER A 202 -5.83 5.55 3.40
C SER A 202 -5.56 6.57 4.51
N ALA A 203 -5.37 6.19 5.78
CA ALA A 203 -5.33 7.20 6.86
C ALA A 203 -3.98 7.93 7.05
N CYS A 204 -2.84 7.34 6.64
CA CYS A 204 -1.53 7.88 7.03
C CYS A 204 -0.98 8.99 6.13
N THR A 205 -1.51 9.14 4.90
CA THR A 205 -1.01 10.13 3.93
C THR A 205 -2.02 11.27 3.69
N GLU A 206 -3.32 11.06 3.99
CA GLU A 206 -4.36 12.11 4.05
C GLU A 206 -4.02 13.21 5.07
N LEU A 207 -3.35 12.81 6.16
CA LEU A 207 -2.90 13.71 7.24
C LEU A 207 -1.98 14.83 6.72
N ALA A 208 -1.08 14.53 5.78
CA ALA A 208 -0.12 15.51 5.27
C ALA A 208 -0.80 16.63 4.44
N VAL A 209 -1.80 16.27 3.64
CA VAL A 209 -2.57 17.23 2.82
C VAL A 209 -3.53 18.05 3.68
N LEU A 210 -4.22 17.41 4.63
CA LEU A 210 -5.09 18.12 5.57
C LEU A 210 -4.31 19.06 6.50
N TYR A 211 -3.11 18.68 6.90
CA TYR A 211 -2.21 19.56 7.64
C TYR A 211 -1.75 20.75 6.79
N HIS A 212 -1.46 20.55 5.50
CA HIS A 212 -1.16 21.67 4.60
C HIS A 212 -2.31 22.69 4.56
N GLU A 213 -3.56 22.22 4.46
CA GLU A 213 -4.73 23.11 4.40
C GLU A 213 -5.03 23.83 5.72
N HIS A 214 -4.81 23.18 6.86
CA HIS A 214 -5.28 23.67 8.16
C HIS A 214 -4.16 24.17 9.08
N GLN A 215 -2.91 23.83 8.80
CA GLN A 215 -1.72 24.16 9.62
C GLN A 215 -1.85 23.74 11.09
N ASP A 216 -2.68 22.73 11.37
CA ASP A 216 -2.96 22.17 12.69
C ASP A 216 -3.06 20.65 12.56
N LEU A 217 -2.16 19.95 13.25
CA LEU A 217 -2.01 18.50 13.12
C LEU A 217 -3.20 17.73 13.72
N GLN A 218 -3.79 18.25 14.80
CA GLN A 218 -4.95 17.60 15.41
C GLN A 218 -6.20 17.78 14.54
N VAL A 219 -6.42 18.99 14.00
CA VAL A 219 -7.52 19.25 13.05
C VAL A 219 -7.38 18.37 11.81
N ALA A 220 -6.15 18.19 11.30
CA ALA A 220 -5.89 17.30 10.18
C ALA A 220 -6.23 15.83 10.52
N MET A 221 -5.83 15.36 11.70
CA MET A 221 -6.16 14.01 12.18
C MET A 221 -7.66 13.79 12.34
N ASP A 222 -8.36 14.73 12.97
CA ASP A 222 -9.81 14.65 13.19
C ASP A 222 -10.57 14.60 11.85
N LYS A 223 -10.10 15.33 10.83
CA LYS A 223 -10.67 15.29 9.48
C LYS A 223 -10.37 13.98 8.75
N SER A 224 -9.14 13.47 8.85
CA SER A 224 -8.80 12.13 8.34
C SER A 224 -9.71 11.06 8.97
N TYR A 225 -9.97 11.16 10.27
CA TYR A 225 -10.89 10.25 10.95
C TYR A 225 -12.31 10.29 10.39
N GLU A 226 -12.85 11.49 10.13
CA GLU A 226 -14.19 11.62 9.53
C GLU A 226 -14.23 11.06 8.09
N ILE A 227 -13.15 11.17 7.32
CA ILE A 227 -13.04 10.52 6.00
C ILE A 227 -13.09 8.99 6.15
N VAL A 228 -12.34 8.42 7.09
CA VAL A 228 -12.34 6.98 7.36
C VAL A 228 -13.72 6.50 7.81
N LYS A 229 -14.37 7.24 8.72
CA LYS A 229 -15.72 6.94 9.20
C LYS A 229 -16.76 6.97 8.07
N ALA A 230 -16.63 7.91 7.15
CA ALA A 230 -17.47 7.95 5.95
C ALA A 230 -17.19 6.74 5.02
N SER A 231 -15.93 6.32 4.87
CA SER A 231 -15.55 5.11 4.12
C SER A 231 -16.13 3.84 4.72
N VAL A 232 -16.04 3.67 6.04
CA VAL A 232 -16.67 2.56 6.79
C VAL A 232 -18.17 2.51 6.50
N SER A 233 -18.86 3.65 6.60
CA SER A 233 -20.30 3.75 6.35
C SER A 233 -20.68 3.39 4.90
N ARG A 234 -19.84 3.80 3.92
CA ARG A 234 -20.02 3.44 2.51
C ARG A 234 -19.84 1.94 2.27
N LEU A 235 -18.84 1.31 2.89
CA LEU A 235 -18.59 -0.13 2.78
C LEU A 235 -19.76 -0.93 3.34
N GLU A 236 -20.28 -0.57 4.51
CA GLU A 236 -21.44 -1.23 5.11
C GLU A 236 -22.67 -1.13 4.20
N SER A 237 -22.94 0.08 3.70
CA SER A 237 -24.05 0.32 2.78
C SER A 237 -23.91 -0.46 1.47
N ALA A 238 -22.69 -0.54 0.92
CA ALA A 238 -22.42 -1.31 -0.30
C ALA A 238 -22.56 -2.82 -0.07
N SER A 239 -22.09 -3.31 1.08
CA SER A 239 -22.21 -4.70 1.50
C SER A 239 -23.68 -5.12 1.62
N ALA A 240 -24.51 -4.30 2.27
CA ALA A 240 -25.95 -4.55 2.38
C ALA A 240 -26.63 -4.63 1.01
N ARG A 241 -26.37 -3.67 0.12
CA ARG A 241 -26.92 -3.67 -1.25
C ARG A 241 -26.47 -4.88 -2.06
N LEU A 242 -25.23 -5.33 -1.87
CA LEU A 242 -24.67 -6.47 -2.60
C LEU A 242 -25.37 -7.78 -2.21
N LEU A 243 -25.59 -7.99 -0.90
CA LEU A 243 -26.30 -9.15 -0.38
C LEU A 243 -27.79 -9.16 -0.76
N GLU A 244 -28.41 -7.99 -0.79
CA GLU A 244 -29.80 -7.83 -1.26
C GLU A 244 -29.94 -8.14 -2.76
N ARG A 245 -29.01 -7.64 -3.58
CA ARG A 245 -29.06 -7.79 -5.04
C ARG A 245 -28.79 -9.21 -5.52
N TYR A 246 -28.00 -9.98 -4.78
CA TYR A 246 -27.57 -11.32 -5.19
C TYR A 246 -27.80 -12.36 -4.07
N PRO A 247 -29.07 -12.63 -3.71
CA PRO A 247 -29.41 -13.53 -2.61
C PRO A 247 -28.89 -14.96 -2.85
N ASP A 248 -28.84 -15.42 -4.11
CA ASP A 248 -28.36 -16.76 -4.47
C ASP A 248 -26.85 -16.94 -4.27
N ARG A 249 -26.10 -15.85 -4.05
CA ARG A 249 -24.65 -15.85 -3.81
C ARG A 249 -24.28 -15.40 -2.41
N ARG A 250 -25.26 -15.37 -1.50
CA ARG A 250 -25.11 -14.80 -0.15
C ARG A 250 -23.88 -15.31 0.60
N ALA A 251 -23.67 -16.63 0.65
CA ALA A 251 -22.55 -17.22 1.38
C ALA A 251 -21.18 -16.77 0.84
N ASP A 252 -21.01 -16.77 -0.49
CA ASP A 252 -19.77 -16.31 -1.14
C ASP A 252 -19.52 -14.83 -0.87
N LEU A 253 -20.58 -14.02 -0.91
CA LEU A 253 -20.52 -12.58 -0.70
C LEU A 253 -20.26 -12.23 0.77
N GLU A 254 -20.86 -12.94 1.72
CA GLU A 254 -20.58 -12.77 3.15
C GLU A 254 -19.11 -13.12 3.46
N ALA A 255 -18.57 -14.19 2.86
CA ALA A 255 -17.16 -14.54 3.00
C ALA A 255 -16.24 -13.48 2.39
N PHE A 256 -16.58 -12.96 1.20
CA PHE A 256 -15.83 -11.88 0.55
C PHE A 256 -15.86 -10.58 1.39
N ILE A 257 -17.03 -10.15 1.86
CA ILE A 257 -17.20 -8.97 2.70
C ILE A 257 -16.42 -9.12 4.00
N ALA A 258 -16.49 -10.29 4.65
CA ALA A 258 -15.71 -10.58 5.84
C ALA A 258 -14.20 -10.47 5.56
N GLY A 259 -13.73 -11.01 4.43
CA GLY A 259 -12.35 -10.88 3.99
C GLY A 259 -11.91 -9.42 3.84
N VAL A 260 -12.70 -8.59 3.17
CA VAL A 260 -12.42 -7.14 3.01
C VAL A 260 -12.36 -6.44 4.37
N LYS A 261 -13.30 -6.71 5.28
CA LYS A 261 -13.28 -6.11 6.64
C LYS A 261 -12.09 -6.59 7.47
N THR A 262 -11.72 -7.87 7.38
CA THR A 262 -10.53 -8.43 8.04
C THR A 262 -9.26 -7.76 7.54
N MET A 263 -9.17 -7.42 6.24
CA MET A 263 -8.04 -6.65 5.72
C MET A 263 -7.95 -5.28 6.39
N CYS A 264 -9.07 -4.59 6.58
CA CYS A 264 -9.10 -3.29 7.27
C CYS A 264 -8.66 -3.36 8.72
N THR A 265 -9.20 -4.31 9.49
CA THR A 265 -8.80 -4.47 10.89
C THR A 265 -7.35 -4.95 10.99
N GLY A 266 -6.93 -5.86 10.11
CA GLY A 266 -5.57 -6.36 10.05
C GLY A 266 -4.56 -5.26 9.74
N ASN A 267 -4.91 -4.30 8.87
CA ASN A 267 -4.06 -3.15 8.57
C ASN A 267 -3.85 -2.26 9.80
N ILE A 268 -4.91 -1.96 10.56
CA ILE A 268 -4.76 -1.17 11.80
C ILE A 268 -3.93 -1.93 12.83
N GLU A 269 -4.20 -3.22 13.03
CA GLU A 269 -3.41 -4.05 13.94
C GLU A 269 -1.93 -4.10 13.52
N TRP A 270 -1.66 -4.20 12.21
CA TRP A 270 -0.31 -4.17 11.65
C TRP A 270 0.37 -2.81 11.84
N SER A 271 -0.30 -1.70 11.54
CA SER A 271 0.25 -0.34 11.69
C SER A 271 0.63 -0.02 13.13
N VAL A 272 -0.12 -0.54 14.10
CA VAL A 272 0.12 -0.29 15.53
C VAL A 272 1.18 -1.22 16.10
N ARG A 273 1.31 -2.46 15.59
CA ARG A 273 2.25 -3.46 16.13
C ARG A 273 3.59 -3.49 15.43
N ASN A 274 3.69 -3.06 14.18
CA ASN A 274 4.92 -3.21 13.42
C ASN A 274 6.02 -2.25 13.92
N ASN A 275 7.27 -2.65 13.70
CA ASN A 275 8.43 -1.84 14.04
C ASN A 275 8.67 -0.69 13.06
N ARG A 276 7.96 -0.68 11.92
CA ARG A 276 8.11 0.36 10.91
C ARG A 276 7.73 1.74 11.44
N TYR A 277 6.54 1.86 12.03
CA TYR A 277 6.04 3.15 12.50
C TYR A 277 6.44 3.46 13.94
N ASN A 278 6.84 2.42 14.69
CA ASN A 278 7.34 2.52 16.07
C ASN A 278 6.48 3.46 16.94
N LEU A 279 5.16 3.30 16.87
CA LEU A 279 4.20 4.23 17.45
C LEU A 279 4.15 4.19 18.98
N GLY A 280 4.71 3.14 19.62
CA GLY A 280 4.84 3.06 21.07
C GLY A 280 3.55 2.72 21.84
N PHE A 281 2.45 2.43 21.13
CA PHE A 281 1.18 1.98 21.72
C PHE A 281 0.66 0.73 21.00
N THR A 282 -0.31 0.04 21.62
CA THR A 282 -0.86 -1.24 21.13
C THR A 282 -2.35 -1.21 20.79
N LYS A 283 -3.02 -0.07 21.04
CA LYS A 283 -4.45 0.13 20.82
C LYS A 283 -4.75 1.55 20.34
N CYS A 284 -5.85 1.70 19.62
CA CYS A 284 -6.36 2.98 19.12
C CYS A 284 -7.76 3.22 19.70
N ASP A 285 -7.86 3.34 21.02
CA ASP A 285 -9.10 3.51 21.79
C ASP A 285 -9.42 4.98 22.10
N GLY A 286 -8.82 5.91 21.35
CA GLY A 286 -8.96 7.34 21.58
C GLY A 286 -8.06 7.91 22.70
N THR A 287 -7.27 7.07 23.38
CA THR A 287 -6.36 7.51 24.45
C THR A 287 -4.89 7.58 24.03
N ALA A 288 -4.54 6.99 22.88
CA ALA A 288 -3.18 6.97 22.38
C ALA A 288 -2.72 8.35 21.90
N GLU A 289 -1.52 8.76 22.30
CA GLU A 289 -0.90 10.02 21.94
C GLU A 289 0.57 9.80 21.56
N ILE A 290 1.05 10.59 20.59
CA ILE A 290 2.49 10.69 20.27
C ILE A 290 2.91 12.15 20.22
N VAL A 291 4.18 12.40 20.50
CA VAL A 291 4.82 13.70 20.29
C VAL A 291 5.76 13.57 19.10
N ILE A 292 5.57 14.41 18.08
CA ILE A 292 6.40 14.41 16.86
C ILE A 292 7.68 15.21 17.05
#